data_AF-A0A4Q5TUM6-F1
#
_entry.id   AF-A0A4Q5TUM6-F1
#
_cell.length_a   1.000
_cell.length_b   1.000
_cell.length_c   1.000
_cell.angle_alpha   90.00
_cell.angle_beta   90.00
_cell.angle_gamma   90.00
#
_symmetry.space_group_name_H-M   'P 1'
#
loop_
_entity.id
_entity.type
_entity.pdbx_description
1 polymer ?
#
loop_
_entity_poly.entity_id
_entity_poly.type
_entity_poly.pdbx_seq_one_letter_code
_entity_poly.pdbx_strand_id
1 'polypeptide(L)'
;MIRKVLIAEDHQSANISIQRTLEQMDVRDIDYVYYCDDALSKIKTQQKNGKSYDLLITDLSFEQDYRAVRISGGAALIAAAPPEILTAR
;
A
#
# COMPACT_ATOMS: atom_id res chain seq x y z
N MET A 1 -14.83 6.71 -6.97
CA MET A 1 -13.97 7.87 -6.61
C MET A 1 -12.97 7.36 -5.59
N ILE A 2 -11.67 7.61 -5.79
CA ILE A 2 -10.61 7.13 -4.89
C ILE A 2 -10.62 8.00 -3.63
N ARG A 3 -10.76 7.40 -2.45
CA ARG A 3 -10.78 8.10 -1.16
C ARG A 3 -9.70 7.63 -0.22
N LYS A 4 -9.50 6.31 -0.11
CA LYS A 4 -8.53 5.68 0.79
C LYS A 4 -7.45 4.94 0.01
N VAL A 5 -6.19 5.36 0.17
CA VAL A 5 -5.04 4.82 -0.56
C VAL A 5 -4.03 4.22 0.42
N LEU A 6 -3.44 3.08 0.06
CA LEU A 6 -2.27 2.52 0.73
C LEU A 6 -1.06 2.61 -0.18
N ILE A 7 0.04 3.17 0.32
CA ILE A 7 1.33 3.25 -0.38
C ILE A 7 2.33 2.28 0.29
N ALA A 8 2.95 1.40 -0.48
CA ALA A 8 4.07 0.55 -0.06
C ALA A 8 5.32 0.95 -0.86
N GLU A 9 6.23 1.67 -0.22
CA GLU A 9 7.39 2.30 -0.88
C GLU A 9 8.48 2.49 0.17
N ASP A 10 9.64 1.86 -0.03
CA ASP A 10 10.79 1.90 0.87
C ASP A 10 11.65 3.16 0.69
N HIS A 11 11.63 3.79 -0.49
CA HIS A 11 12.30 5.08 -0.70
C HIS A 11 11.44 6.25 -0.20
N GLN A 12 11.84 6.83 0.93
CA GLN A 12 11.11 7.94 1.58
C GLN A 12 10.85 9.14 0.64
N SER A 13 11.78 9.48 -0.25
CA SER A 13 11.61 10.58 -1.21
C SER A 13 10.50 10.31 -2.23
N ALA A 14 10.45 9.09 -2.79
CA ALA A 14 9.40 8.65 -3.69
C ALA A 14 8.04 8.64 -2.97
N ASN A 15 8.01 8.09 -1.74
CA ASN A 15 6.81 8.03 -0.92
C ASN A 15 6.20 9.42 -0.68
N ILE A 16 7.02 10.40 -0.28
CA ILE A 16 6.60 11.79 -0.08
C ILE A 16 6.03 12.39 -1.38
N SER A 17 6.69 12.15 -2.52
CA SER A 17 6.21 12.66 -3.82
C SER A 17 4.82 12.10 -4.18
N ILE A 18 4.58 10.82 -3.95
CA ILE A 18 3.29 10.18 -4.17
C ILE A 18 2.23 10.77 -3.24
N GLN A 19 2.53 10.91 -1.95
CA GLN A 19 1.62 11.53 -0.97
C GLN A 19 1.21 12.95 -1.41
N ARG A 20 2.18 13.80 -1.78
CA ARG A 20 1.89 15.17 -2.25
C ARG A 20 1.01 15.20 -3.49
N THR A 21 1.25 14.28 -4.42
CA THR A 21 0.46 14.18 -5.65
C THR A 21 -1.00 13.78 -5.33
N LEU A 22 -1.20 12.80 -4.44
CA LEU A 22 -2.52 12.38 -3.99
C LEU A 22 -3.26 13.50 -3.23
N GLU A 23 -2.56 14.23 -2.36
CA GLU A 23 -3.11 15.40 -1.66
C GLU A 23 -3.59 16.49 -2.64
N GLN A 24 -2.81 16.78 -3.69
CA GLN A 24 -3.20 17.74 -4.74
C GLN A 24 -4.42 17.28 -5.55
N MET A 25 -4.68 15.97 -5.59
CA MET A 25 -5.87 15.36 -6.20
C MET A 25 -7.05 15.24 -5.23
N ASP A 26 -6.97 15.87 -4.04
CA ASP A 26 -7.96 15.85 -2.96
C ASP A 26 -8.20 14.45 -2.34
N VAL A 27 -7.23 13.54 -2.46
CA VAL A 27 -7.21 12.27 -1.74
C VAL A 27 -6.58 12.51 -0.36
N ARG A 28 -7.37 12.34 0.71
CA ARG A 28 -6.93 12.71 2.08
C ARG A 28 -6.71 11.54 3.03
N ASP A 29 -7.28 10.37 2.75
CA ASP A 29 -7.09 9.18 3.60
C ASP A 29 -5.97 8.33 2.99
N ILE A 30 -4.73 8.68 3.34
CA ILE A 30 -3.52 8.03 2.81
C ILE A 30 -2.83 7.31 3.96
N ASP A 31 -2.71 5.99 3.86
CA ASP A 31 -1.80 5.18 4.66
C ASP A 31 -0.53 4.93 3.85
N TYR A 32 0.63 4.90 4.52
CA TYR A 32 1.88 4.48 3.89
C TYR A 32 2.69 3.55 4.80
N VAL A 33 3.49 2.69 4.19
CA VAL A 33 4.41 1.75 4.84
C VAL A 33 5.66 1.57 3.98
N TYR A 34 6.75 1.14 4.62
CA TYR A 34 8.04 0.90 3.96
C TYR A 34 8.31 -0.58 3.67
N TYR A 35 7.40 -1.49 4.06
CA TYR A 35 7.56 -2.93 3.86
C TYR A 35 6.27 -3.57 3.36
N CYS A 36 6.41 -4.50 2.42
CA CYS A 36 5.27 -5.23 1.85
C CYS A 36 4.49 -6.04 2.91
N ASP A 37 5.17 -6.62 3.91
CA ASP A 37 4.50 -7.35 4.99
C ASP A 37 3.56 -6.45 5.81
N ASP A 38 4.00 -5.21 6.07
CA ASP A 38 3.20 -4.22 6.79
C ASP A 38 2.01 -3.78 5.93
N ALA A 39 2.20 -3.66 4.60
CA ALA A 39 1.13 -3.36 3.66
C ALA A 39 0.04 -4.43 3.69
N LEU A 40 0.42 -5.71 3.60
CA LEU A 40 -0.52 -6.82 3.67
C LEU A 40 -1.24 -6.90 5.02
N SER A 41 -0.53 -6.59 6.12
CA SER A 41 -1.12 -6.54 7.46
C SER A 41 -2.21 -5.45 7.57
N LYS A 42 -1.95 -4.24 7.06
CA LYS A 42 -2.93 -3.15 7.00
C LYS A 42 -4.14 -3.52 6.16
N ILE A 43 -3.93 -4.07 4.96
CA ILE A 43 -4.99 -4.58 4.08
C ILE A 43 -5.92 -5.53 4.82
N LYS A 44 -5.37 -6.59 5.42
CA LYS A 44 -6.13 -7.60 6.15
C LYS A 44 -6.86 -7.02 7.36
N THR A 45 -6.25 -6.04 8.03
CA THR A 45 -6.85 -5.36 9.18
C THR A 45 -8.05 -4.53 8.77
N GLN A 46 -7.96 -3.77 7.68
CA GLN A 46 -9.10 -3.00 7.18
C GLN A 46 -10.26 -3.92 6.80
N GLN A 47 -9.98 -5.01 6.08
CA GLN A 47 -11.00 -5.98 5.67
C GLN A 47 -11.73 -6.59 6.86
N LYS A 48 -10.99 -7.00 7.91
CA LYS A 48 -11.58 -7.51 9.16
C LYS A 48 -12.49 -6.48 9.84
N ASN A 49 -12.20 -5.20 9.66
CA ASN A 49 -12.99 -4.09 10.20
C ASN A 49 -14.11 -3.62 9.25
N GLY A 50 -14.41 -4.37 8.18
CA GLY A 50 -15.43 -4.02 7.19
C GLY A 50 -15.06 -2.81 6.35
N LYS A 51 -13.78 -2.46 6.27
CA LYS A 51 -13.22 -1.35 5.48
C LYS A 51 -12.31 -1.91 4.38
N SER A 52 -12.03 -1.10 3.36
CA SER A 52 -11.09 -1.45 2.29
C SER A 52 -10.28 -0.24 1.88
N TYR A 53 -9.16 -0.49 1.20
CA TYR A 53 -8.48 0.53 0.41
C TYR A 53 -9.10 0.55 -0.98
N ASP A 54 -9.22 1.74 -1.57
CA ASP A 54 -9.68 1.91 -2.96
C ASP A 54 -8.54 1.73 -3.96
N LEU A 55 -7.30 1.95 -3.50
CA LEU A 55 -6.09 1.86 -4.31
C LEU A 55 -4.90 1.41 -3.45
N LEU A 56 -4.14 0.46 -3.98
CA LEU A 56 -2.80 0.11 -3.52
C LEU A 56 -1.78 0.64 -4.53
N ILE A 57 -0.82 1.44 -4.06
CA ILE A 57 0.36 1.87 -4.83
C ILE A 57 1.56 1.14 -4.21
N THR A 58 2.36 0.46 -5.02
CA THR A 58 3.56 -0.24 -4.55
C THR A 58 4.69 -0.10 -5.55
N ASP A 59 5.92 0.11 -5.08
CA ASP A 59 7.10 -0.22 -5.90
C ASP A 59 7.11 -1.75 -6.11
N LEU A 60 7.70 -2.21 -7.21
CA LEU A 60 7.94 -3.62 -7.47
C LEU A 60 9.21 -4.14 -6.78
N SER A 61 10.20 -3.27 -6.60
CA SER A 61 11.48 -3.60 -5.97
C SER A 61 11.54 -3.01 -4.56
N PHE A 62 12.05 -3.78 -3.60
CA PHE A 62 12.32 -3.32 -2.24
C PHE A 62 13.74 -3.71 -1.87
N GLU A 63 14.48 -2.80 -1.26
CA GLU A 63 15.78 -3.08 -0.69
C GLU A 63 15.62 -3.90 0.59
N GLN A 64 16.22 -5.10 0.59
CA GLN A 64 16.23 -5.94 1.78
C GLN A 64 17.26 -5.40 2.77
N ASP A 65 16.78 -4.90 3.90
CA ASP A 65 17.63 -4.53 5.03
C ASP A 65 17.79 -5.72 6.01
N TYR A 66 18.17 -5.44 7.26
CA TYR A 66 18.35 -6.46 8.29
C TYR A 66 17.03 -7.09 8.80
N ARG A 67 15.86 -6.62 8.35
CA ARG A 67 14.56 -7.14 8.77
C ARG A 67 14.25 -8.44 8.01
N ALA A 68 13.78 -9.44 8.74
CA ALA A 68 13.21 -10.62 8.11
C ALA A 68 11.89 -10.25 7.41
N VAL A 69 11.87 -10.35 6.09
CA VAL A 69 10.72 -10.06 5.23
C VAL A 69 10.19 -11.36 4.61
N ARG A 70 8.88 -11.58 4.65
CA ARG A 70 8.22 -12.71 3.97
C ARG A 70 7.80 -12.36 2.56
N ILE A 71 7.40 -11.11 2.35
CA ILE A 71 7.07 -10.56 1.04
C ILE A 71 8.16 -9.56 0.67
N SER A 72 9.03 -9.94 -0.26
CA SER A 72 10.24 -9.21 -0.60
C SER A 72 10.05 -8.13 -1.67
N GLY A 73 8.84 -7.94 -2.19
CA GLY A 73 8.61 -6.95 -3.24
C GLY A 73 7.16 -6.84 -3.69
N GLY A 74 6.87 -5.79 -4.45
CA GLY A 74 5.51 -5.41 -4.83
C GLY A 74 4.78 -6.46 -5.66
N ALA A 75 5.48 -7.19 -6.53
CA ALA A 75 4.86 -8.27 -7.31
C ALA A 75 4.29 -9.37 -6.41
N ALA A 76 5.03 -9.75 -5.36
CA ALA A 76 4.57 -10.72 -4.37
C ALA A 76 3.47 -10.13 -3.46
N LEU A 77 3.53 -8.83 -3.16
CA LEU A 77 2.46 -8.13 -2.45
C LEU A 77 1.15 -8.15 -3.24
N ILE A 78 1.19 -7.84 -4.54
CA ILE A 78 0.03 -7.87 -5.44
C ILE A 78 -0.58 -9.28 -5.48
N ALA A 79 0.25 -10.32 -5.59
CA ALA A 79 -0.23 -11.71 -5.60
C ALA A 79 -0.84 -12.15 -4.26
N ALA A 80 -0.33 -11.62 -3.13
CA ALA A 80 -0.83 -11.95 -1.79
C ALA A 80 -2.01 -11.09 -1.34
N ALA A 81 -2.19 -9.92 -1.96
CA ALA A 81 -3.30 -9.02 -1.69
C ALA A 81 -4.63 -9.65 -2.17
N PRO A 82 -5.69 -9.62 -1.34
CA PRO A 82 -6.98 -10.17 -1.75
C PRO A 82 -7.55 -9.41 -2.97
N PRO A 83 -8.20 -10.11 -3.92
CA PRO A 83 -8.73 -9.50 -5.14
C PRO A 83 -9.78 -8.41 -4.88
N GLU A 84 -10.42 -8.42 -3.72
CA GLU A 84 -11.48 -7.50 -3.30
C GLU A 84 -10.99 -6.08 -2.95
N ILE A 85 -9.68 -5.81 -2.97
CA ILE A 85 -9.14 -4.45 -2.90
C ILE A 85 -9.41 -3.69 -4.21
N LEU A 86 -9.53 -4.39 -5.34
CA LEU A 86 -9.58 -3.81 -6.69
C LEU A 86 -10.98 -3.73 -7.29
N THR A 87 -12.00 -4.22 -6.59
CA THR A 87 -13.39 -4.13 -7.04
C THR A 87 -14.05 -2.92 -6.41
N ALA A 88 -14.10 -1.84 -7.19
CA ALA A 88 -15.05 -0.75 -6.98
C ALA A 88 -16.45 -1.36 -6.79
N ARG A 89 -17.05 -1.13 -5.61
CA ARG A 89 -18.49 -1.21 -5.44
C ARG A 89 -19.13 0.11 -5.86
#